data_AF-A0A9D5C7J5-F1
#
_entry.id   AF-A0A9D5C7J5-F1
#
_cell.length_a   1.000
_cell.length_b   1.000
_cell.length_c   1.000
_cell.angle_alpha   90.00
_cell.angle_beta   90.00
_cell.angle_gamma   90.00
#
_symmetry.space_group_name_H-M   'P 1'
#
loop_
_entity.id
_entity.type
_entity.pdbx_description
1 polymer ?
#
loop_
_entity_poly.entity_id
_entity_poly.type
_entity_poly.pdbx_seq_one_letter_code
_entity_poly.pdbx_strand_id
1 'polypeptide(L)'
;MPTMESWIGLVNRIQRACAVLGDHGGVDGALPTLWEALPSVAVVGGQSSGKSSVLESVVGRDFLPRGSGIVTRRPLVLQLHKTEAGQPEYAELLHLPIRKFTDFAMLT
;
A
#
# COMPACT_ATOMS: atom_id res chain seq x y z
N MET A 1 1.81 -17.29 17.25
CA MET A 1 0.99 -16.80 16.12
C MET A 1 1.71 -15.59 15.52
N PRO A 2 1.92 -15.53 14.20
CA PRO A 2 2.56 -14.37 13.59
C PRO A 2 1.66 -13.14 13.77
N THR A 3 2.19 -12.09 14.37
CA THR A 3 1.51 -10.80 14.51
C THR A 3 1.57 -10.03 13.19
N MET A 4 0.65 -9.09 12.98
CA MET A 4 0.59 -8.29 11.75
C MET A 4 1.90 -7.52 11.49
N GLU A 5 2.55 -7.06 12.56
CA GLU A 5 3.87 -6.43 12.51
C GLU A 5 4.95 -7.36 11.95
N SER A 6 4.88 -8.66 12.26
CA SER A 6 5.80 -9.66 11.73
C SER A 6 5.63 -9.86 10.21
N TRP A 7 4.38 -9.86 9.74
CA TRP A 7 4.04 -9.95 8.32
C TRP A 7 4.48 -8.71 7.55
N ILE A 8 4.19 -7.52 8.07
CA ILE A 8 4.65 -6.25 7.49
C ILE A 8 6.18 -6.22 7.47
N GLY A 9 6.84 -6.66 8.54
CA GLY A 9 8.30 -6.75 8.61
C GLY A 9 8.91 -7.75 7.63
N LEU A 10 8.19 -8.82 7.27
CA LEU A 10 8.61 -9.79 6.26
C LEU A 10 8.43 -9.24 4.84
N VAL A 11 7.27 -8.67 4.54
CA VAL A 11 6.98 -8.02 3.25
C VAL A 11 8.00 -6.91 3.00
N ASN A 12 8.21 -6.03 3.97
CA ASN A 12 9.20 -4.96 3.88
C ASN A 12 10.63 -5.47 3.68
N ARG A 13 10.98 -6.64 4.26
CA ARG A 13 12.30 -7.27 4.04
C ARG A 13 12.46 -7.81 2.63
N ILE A 14 11.44 -8.48 2.10
CA ILE A 14 11.44 -8.97 0.71
C ILE A 14 11.52 -7.78 -0.24
N GLN A 15 10.73 -6.74 -0.01
CA GLN A 15 10.74 -5.52 -0.81
C GLN A 15 12.13 -4.85 -0.84
N ARG A 16 12.81 -4.74 0.31
CA ARG A 16 14.18 -4.21 0.37
C ARG A 16 15.20 -5.12 -0.32
N ALA A 17 15.10 -6.44 -0.15
CA ALA A 17 15.98 -7.38 -0.81
C ALA A 17 15.84 -7.28 -2.33
N CYS A 18 14.60 -7.22 -2.85
CA CYS A 18 14.31 -7.02 -4.26
C CYS A 18 14.82 -5.67 -4.77
N ALA A 19 14.69 -4.59 -3.98
CA ALA A 19 15.22 -3.27 -4.34
C ALA A 19 16.76 -3.28 -4.45
N VAL A 20 17.46 -3.85 -3.47
CA VAL A 20 18.94 -3.93 -3.47
C VAL A 20 19.44 -4.81 -4.62
N LEU A 21 18.76 -5.94 -4.88
CA LEU A 21 19.12 -6.85 -5.98
C LEU A 21 18.85 -6.23 -7.37
N GLY A 22 17.82 -5.38 -7.50
CA GLY A 22 17.54 -4.65 -8.74
C GLY A 22 18.55 -3.54 -9.05
N ASP A 23 19.20 -2.97 -8.02
CA ASP A 23 20.13 -1.84 -8.15
C ASP A 23 21.57 -2.26 -8.58
N HIS A 24 21.88 -3.57 -8.57
CA HIS A 24 23.21 -4.08 -8.96
C HIS A 24 23.29 -4.53 -10.44
N GLY A 25 22.23 -4.31 -11.23
CA GLY A 25 22.21 -4.55 -12.67
C GLY A 25 22.66 -3.33 -13.47
N GLY A 26 23.96 -3.03 -13.44
CA GLY A 26 24.53 -1.97 -14.27
C GLY A 26 24.47 -2.29 -15.77
N VAL A 27 24.15 -1.26 -16.55
CA VAL A 27 24.34 -1.14 -18.02
C VAL A 27 23.36 -1.95 -18.88
N ASP A 28 22.18 -1.36 -19.09
CA ASP A 28 21.29 -1.41 -20.27
C ASP A 28 19.83 -1.49 -19.82
N GLY A 29 19.09 -0.41 -20.11
CA GLY A 29 17.77 -0.12 -19.55
C GLY A 29 16.65 -1.06 -20.01
N ALA A 30 16.61 -2.27 -19.46
CA ALA A 30 15.60 -3.27 -19.82
C ALA A 30 15.16 -4.19 -18.66
N LEU A 31 15.37 -3.82 -17.39
CA LEU A 31 14.59 -4.44 -16.32
C LEU A 31 13.29 -3.66 -16.17
N PRO A 32 12.13 -4.32 -16.21
CA PRO A 32 10.87 -3.65 -15.95
C PRO A 32 10.99 -3.04 -14.56
N THR A 33 10.92 -1.72 -14.56
CA THR A 33 10.97 -0.81 -13.42
C THR A 33 10.50 -1.48 -12.12
N LEU A 34 11.30 -1.36 -11.06
CA LEU A 34 11.16 -1.81 -9.66
C LEU A 34 9.77 -2.21 -9.10
N TRP A 35 8.66 -1.76 -9.66
CA TRP A 35 7.29 -2.13 -9.28
C TRP A 35 6.91 -3.59 -9.61
N GLU A 36 7.44 -4.20 -10.66
CA GLU A 36 7.11 -5.61 -11.00
C GLU A 36 7.73 -6.62 -10.03
N ALA A 37 8.77 -6.22 -9.28
CA ALA A 37 9.49 -7.10 -8.38
C ALA A 37 8.96 -7.08 -6.93
N LEU A 38 8.05 -6.17 -6.58
CA LEU A 38 7.51 -6.09 -5.23
C LEU A 38 6.29 -7.02 -5.12
N PRO A 39 6.25 -7.94 -4.13
CA PRO A 39 5.07 -8.76 -3.91
C PRO A 39 3.87 -7.87 -3.57
N SER A 40 2.85 -7.93 -4.42
CA SER A 40 1.58 -7.23 -4.19
C SER A 40 0.62 -8.10 -3.38
N VAL A 41 -0.10 -7.49 -2.44
CA VAL A 41 -1.18 -8.16 -1.70
C VAL A 41 -2.52 -7.70 -2.26
N ALA A 42 -3.34 -8.66 -2.71
CA ALA A 42 -4.70 -8.40 -3.17
C ALA A 42 -5.71 -9.01 -2.19
N VAL A 43 -6.72 -8.23 -1.81
CA VAL A 43 -7.80 -8.70 -0.94
C VAL A 43 -9.01 -9.07 -1.78
N VAL A 44 -9.34 -10.36 -1.81
CA VAL A 44 -10.46 -10.92 -2.57
C VAL A 44 -11.49 -11.56 -1.63
N GLY A 45 -12.77 -11.46 -1.98
CA GLY A 45 -13.85 -12.01 -1.16
C GLY A 45 -15.22 -11.44 -1.50
N GLY A 46 -16.27 -12.10 -0.99
CA GLY A 46 -17.66 -11.73 -1.20
C GLY A 46 -18.00 -10.31 -0.72
N GLN A 47 -19.15 -9.77 -1.14
CA GLN A 47 -19.63 -8.48 -0.64
C GLN A 47 -19.74 -8.52 0.90
N SER A 48 -19.36 -7.42 1.56
CA SER A 48 -19.43 -7.30 3.03
C SER A 48 -18.56 -8.27 3.85
N SER A 49 -17.62 -8.99 3.22
CA SER A 49 -16.70 -9.90 3.92
C SER A 49 -15.56 -9.19 4.69
N GLY A 50 -15.65 -7.87 4.90
CA GLY A 50 -14.62 -7.11 5.63
C GLY A 50 -13.35 -6.76 4.83
N LYS A 51 -13.38 -6.79 3.49
CA LYS A 51 -12.20 -6.50 2.64
C LYS A 51 -11.54 -5.15 2.94
N SER A 52 -12.36 -4.08 3.04
CA SER A 52 -11.87 -2.74 3.38
C SER A 52 -11.25 -2.71 4.77
N SER A 53 -11.88 -3.37 5.74
CA SER A 53 -11.38 -3.45 7.13
C SER A 53 -10.04 -4.18 7.23
N VAL A 54 -9.82 -5.22 6.42
CA VAL A 54 -8.52 -5.90 6.35
C VAL A 54 -7.45 -4.96 5.79
N LEU A 55 -7.75 -4.23 4.71
CA LEU A 55 -6.82 -3.25 4.14
C LEU A 55 -6.50 -2.14 5.16
N GLU A 56 -7.51 -1.58 5.83
CA GLU A 56 -7.32 -0.56 6.87
C GLU A 56 -6.50 -1.08 8.06
N SER A 57 -6.69 -2.34 8.45
CA SER A 57 -5.88 -2.99 9.50
C SER A 57 -4.42 -3.18 9.10
N VAL A 58 -4.13 -3.37 7.80
CA VAL A 58 -2.76 -3.43 7.28
C VAL A 58 -2.07 -2.06 7.35
N VAL A 59 -2.82 -1.01 7.03
CA VAL A 59 -2.31 0.37 7.01
C VAL A 59 -2.27 0.99 8.40
N GLY A 60 -3.13 0.56 9.31
CA GLY A 60 -3.29 1.12 10.65
C GLY A 60 -4.08 2.44 10.69
N ARG A 61 -4.80 2.78 9.60
CA ARG A 61 -5.61 3.98 9.47
C ARG A 61 -6.96 3.63 8.85
N ASP A 62 -8.02 4.31 9.29
CA ASP A 62 -9.31 4.32 8.59
C ASP A 62 -9.25 5.38 7.48
N PHE A 63 -9.46 4.96 6.24
CA PHE A 63 -9.37 5.84 5.06
C PHE A 63 -10.22 5.35 3.89
N LEU A 64 -10.83 4.17 4.00
CA LEU A 64 -11.71 3.64 2.97
C LEU A 64 -13.16 3.98 3.33
N PRO A 65 -13.99 4.32 2.34
CA PRO A 65 -15.39 4.60 2.59
C PRO A 65 -16.05 3.37 3.23
N ARG A 66 -17.00 3.64 4.14
CA ARG A 66 -17.86 2.64 4.78
C ARG A 66 -19.31 3.01 4.53
N GLY A 67 -20.17 2.02 4.30
CA GLY A 67 -21.57 2.25 4.01
C GLY A 67 -22.35 0.97 3.75
N SER A 68 -23.65 1.10 3.57
CA SER A 68 -24.53 0.00 3.16
C SER A 68 -24.45 -0.25 1.65
N GLY A 69 -24.62 -1.50 1.22
CA GLY A 69 -24.55 -1.88 -0.19
C GLY A 69 -23.11 -2.11 -0.71
N ILE A 70 -22.89 -1.89 -2.00
CA ILE A 70 -21.57 -2.08 -2.65
C ILE A 70 -20.74 -0.81 -2.50
N VAL A 71 -19.75 -0.85 -1.62
CA VAL A 71 -18.93 0.31 -1.29
C VAL A 71 -17.73 0.44 -2.25
N THR A 72 -16.92 -0.61 -2.37
CA THR A 72 -15.77 -0.63 -3.28
C THR A 72 -16.20 -0.99 -4.70
N ARG A 73 -16.42 0.01 -5.54
CA ARG A 73 -16.87 -0.16 -6.94
C ARG A 73 -15.76 -0.05 -7.98
N ARG A 74 -14.56 0.40 -7.57
CA ARG A 74 -13.39 0.54 -8.43
C ARG A 74 -12.22 -0.20 -7.79
N PRO A 75 -11.34 -0.84 -8.59
CA PRO A 75 -10.06 -1.32 -8.08
C PRO A 75 -9.30 -0.16 -7.45
N LEU A 76 -8.78 -0.40 -6.25
CA LEU A 76 -7.91 0.55 -5.56
C LEU A 76 -6.52 -0.08 -5.46
N VAL A 77 -5.52 0.61 -6.00
CA VAL A 77 -4.12 0.25 -5.84
C VAL A 77 -3.55 1.11 -4.73
N LEU A 78 -3.11 0.48 -3.66
CA LEU A 78 -2.47 1.15 -2.54
C LEU A 78 -0.97 0.91 -2.56
N GLN A 79 -0.19 1.99 -2.56
CA GLN A 79 1.27 1.94 -2.46
C GLN A 79 1.68 2.51 -1.11
N LEU A 80 2.30 1.67 -0.27
CA LEU A 80 2.79 2.08 1.05
C LEU A 80 4.26 2.48 0.92
N HIS A 81 4.55 3.75 1.21
CA HIS A 81 5.91 4.27 1.21
C HIS A 81 6.37 4.48 2.64
N LYS A 82 7.55 3.95 2.97
CA LYS A 82 8.18 4.20 4.27
C LYS A 82 8.73 5.62 4.28
N THR A 83 8.28 6.43 5.23
CA THR A 83 8.83 7.77 5.50
C THR A 83 10.00 7.70 6.47
N GLU A 84 10.83 8.75 6.48
CA GLU A 84 11.92 8.91 7.45
C GLU A 84 11.36 9.21 8.85
N ALA A 85 12.12 8.86 9.88
CA ALA A 85 11.73 9.10 11.26
C ALA A 85 11.58 10.62 11.50
N GLY A 86 10.40 11.03 12.00
CA GLY A 86 10.08 12.43 12.28
C GLY A 86 9.36 13.17 11.14
N GLN A 87 9.16 12.56 9.98
CA GLN A 87 8.27 13.12 8.96
C GLN A 87 6.80 12.78 9.24
N PRO A 88 5.87 13.74 9.03
CA PRO A 88 4.45 13.47 9.21
C PRO A 88 3.94 12.49 8.15
N GLU A 89 3.02 11.61 8.56
CA GLU A 89 2.31 10.72 7.65
C GLU A 89 1.39 11.52 6.72
N TYR A 90 1.39 11.16 5.44
CA TYR A 90 0.48 11.75 4.47
C TYR A 90 0.10 10.72 3.40
N ALA A 91 -1.01 10.97 2.73
CA ALA A 91 -1.42 10.28 1.51
C ALA A 91 -1.44 11.25 0.33
N GLU A 92 -1.23 10.72 -0.87
CA GLU A 92 -1.36 11.43 -2.14
C GLU A 92 -2.19 10.57 -3.08
N LEU A 93 -3.00 11.21 -3.92
CA LEU A 93 -3.82 10.53 -4.90
C LEU A 93 -3.24 10.81 -6.28
N LEU A 94 -3.04 9.75 -7.09
CA LEU A 94 -2.43 9.88 -8.43
C LEU A 94 -3.17 10.87 -9.35
N HIS A 95 -4.50 11.01 -9.18
CA HIS A 95 -5.32 11.94 -9.94
C HIS A 95 -5.35 13.37 -9.35
N LEU A 96 -4.69 13.60 -8.21
CA LEU A 96 -4.55 14.89 -7.52
C LEU A 96 -3.12 15.07 -6.97
N PRO A 97 -2.08 15.09 -7.84
CA PRO A 97 -0.67 14.98 -7.44
C PRO A 97 -0.12 16.16 -6.62
N ILE A 98 -0.83 17.29 -6.57
CA ILE A 98 -0.38 18.48 -5.80
C ILE A 98 -0.88 18.43 -4.36
N ARG A 99 -1.85 17.56 -4.05
CA ARG A 99 -2.55 17.57 -2.77
C ARG A 99 -2.08 16.41 -1.88
N LYS A 100 -1.47 16.77 -0.76
CA LYS A 100 -1.17 15.86 0.35
C LYS A 100 -2.29 15.90 1.38
N PHE A 101 -2.70 14.72 1.82
CA PHE A 101 -3.72 14.54 2.85
C PHE A 101 -3.04 14.05 4.12
N THR A 102 -3.03 14.89 5.16
CA THR A 102 -2.57 14.51 6.51
C THR A 102 -3.72 14.01 7.38
N ASP A 103 -4.94 14.46 7.08
CA ASP A 103 -6.17 13.95 7.66
C ASP A 103 -6.78 12.90 6.72
N PHE A 104 -6.75 11.64 7.16
CA PHE A 104 -7.23 10.49 6.39
C PHE A 104 -8.76 10.46 6.28
N ALA A 105 -9.50 11.17 7.15
CA ALA A 105 -10.95 11.30 7.02
C ALA A 105 -11.36 12.10 5.77
N MET A 106 -10.45 12.87 5.18
CA MET A 106 -10.70 13.58 3.91
C MET A 106 -10.59 12.67 2.68
N LEU A 107 -10.17 11.41 2.84
CA LEU A 107 -10.04 10.44 1.74
C LEU A 107 -11.30 9.59 1.53
N THR A 108 -12.21 9.57 2.52
CA THR A 108 -13.44 8.78 2.51
C THR A 108 -14.59 9.44 1.78
#